data_AF-A0A968AUJ7-F1
#
_entry.id   AF-A0A968AUJ7-F1
#
_cell.length_a   1.000
_cell.length_b   1.000
_cell.length_c   1.000
_cell.angle_alpha   90.00
_cell.angle_beta   90.00
_cell.angle_gamma   90.00
#
_symmetry.space_group_name_H-M   'P 1'
#
loop_
_entity.id
_entity.type
_entity.pdbx_description
1 polymer ?
#
loop_
_entity_poly.entity_id
_entity_poly.type
_entity_poly.pdbx_seq_one_letter_code
_entity_poly.pdbx_strand_id
1 'polypeptide(L)' 'ALMFLFTPLALGSFWALIPAVLMIFVLVPRIFNEEKVLQRDLDGYREYMQEVKYRLIPGVW' A
#
# COMPACT_ATOMS: atom_id res chain seq x y z
N ALA A 1 6.22 0.66 -2.69
CA ALA A 1 5.36 0.38 -3.85
C ALA A 1 5.78 1.15 -5.09
N LEU A 2 5.88 2.49 -5.03
CA LEU A 2 6.26 3.32 -6.18
C LEU A 2 7.56 2.88 -6.87
N MET A 3 8.64 2.67 -6.11
CA MET A 3 9.92 2.25 -6.70
C MET A 3 9.80 0.95 -7.50
N PHE A 4 9.12 -0.08 -6.97
CA PHE A 4 8.91 -1.34 -7.66
C PHE A 4 8.06 -1.24 -8.94
N LEU A 5 7.24 -0.20 -9.06
CA LEU A 5 6.44 0.10 -10.26
C LEU A 5 7.26 0.83 -11.34
N PHE A 6 8.10 1.77 -10.93
CA PHE A 6 8.87 2.60 -11.86
C PHE A 6 10.21 1.97 -12.29
N THR A 7 10.78 1.04 -11.51
CA THR A 7 12.01 0.32 -11.88
C THR A 7 11.86 -0.52 -13.16
N PRO A 8 10.80 -1.34 -13.34
CA PRO A 8 10.56 -2.07 -14.59
C PRO A 8 10.38 -1.16 -15.80
N LEU A 9 9.68 -0.03 -15.60
CA LEU A 9 9.39 0.95 -16.64
C LEU A 9 10.67 1.67 -17.09
N ALA A 10 11.55 2.03 -16.14
CA ALA A 10 12.85 2.63 -16.41
C ALA A 10 13.83 1.66 -17.11
N LEU A 11 13.71 0.36 -16.85
CA LEU A 11 14.51 -0.70 -17.50
C LEU A 11 13.97 -1.09 -18.89
N GLY A 12 12.82 -0.55 -19.32
CA GLY A 12 12.19 -0.91 -20.61
C GLY A 12 11.59 -2.32 -20.66
N SER A 13 11.43 -2.98 -19.50
CA SER A 13 11.00 -4.37 -19.42
C SER A 13 9.51 -4.48 -19.12
N PHE A 14 8.71 -4.55 -20.19
CA PHE A 14 7.26 -4.79 -20.10
C PHE A 14 6.90 -6.10 -19.39
N TRP A 15 7.78 -7.09 -19.42
CA TRP A 15 7.59 -8.34 -18.67
C TRP A 15 7.71 -8.16 -17.15
N ALA A 16 8.53 -7.22 -16.68
CA ALA A 16 8.70 -6.93 -15.26
C ALA A 16 7.53 -6.08 -14.68
N LEU A 17 6.65 -5.53 -15.52
CA LEU A 17 5.41 -4.89 -15.09
C LEU A 17 4.40 -5.87 -14.50
N ILE A 18 4.32 -7.10 -15.03
CA ILE A 18 3.41 -8.15 -14.55
C ILE A 18 3.65 -8.49 -13.07
N PRO A 19 4.88 -8.86 -12.63
CA PRO A 19 5.15 -9.12 -11.22
C PRO A 19 5.04 -7.85 -10.36
N ALA A 20 5.33 -6.66 -10.90
CA ALA A 20 5.16 -5.41 -10.16
C ALA A 20 3.69 -5.11 -9.85
N VAL A 21 2.78 -5.33 -10.80
CA VAL A 21 1.33 -5.19 -10.58
C VAL A 21 0.83 -6.26 -9.61
N LEU A 22 1.26 -7.51 -9.75
CA LEU A 22 0.91 -8.58 -8.80
C LEU A 22 1.34 -8.24 -7.37
N MET A 23 2.53 -7.65 -7.19
CA MET A 23 3.00 -7.18 -5.88
C MET A 23 2.05 -6.15 -5.24
N ILE A 24 1.47 -5.24 -6.02
CA ILE A 24 0.48 -4.27 -5.51
C ILE A 24 -0.75 -5.01 -5.01
N PHE A 25 -1.27 -5.96 -5.78
CA PHE A 25 -2.44 -6.76 -5.39
C PHE A 25 -2.22 -7.59 -4.12
N VAL A 26 -0.98 -7.96 -3.81
CA VAL A 26 -0.61 -8.63 -2.55
C VAL A 26 -0.41 -7.63 -1.41
N LEU A 27 0.20 -6.48 -1.69
CA LEU A 27 0.47 -5.45 -0.70
C LEU A 27 -0.80 -4.80 -0.15
N VAL A 28 -1.79 -4.55 -1.00
CA VAL A 28 -3.07 -3.93 -0.59
C VAL A 28 -3.71 -4.71 0.58
N PRO A 29 -4.09 -5.99 0.44
CA PRO A 29 -4.72 -6.74 1.53
C PRO A 29 -3.80 -6.92 2.74
N ARG A 30 -2.47 -6.96 2.55
CA ARG A 30 -1.49 -7.01 3.65
C ARG A 30 -1.58 -5.76 4.53
N ILE A 31 -1.62 -4.58 3.91
CA ILE A 31 -1.75 -3.30 4.62
C ILE A 31 -3.07 -3.24 5.39
N PHE A 32 -4.18 -3.65 4.77
CA PHE A 32 -5.47 -3.74 5.46
C PHE A 32 -5.44 -4.68 6.67
N ASN A 33 -4.74 -5.82 6.56
CA ASN A 33 -4.63 -6.75 7.67
C ASN A 33 -3.79 -6.17 8.81
N GLU A 34 -2.66 -5.55 8.49
CA GLU A 34 -1.79 -4.88 9.47
C GLU A 34 -2.52 -3.72 10.16
N GLU A 35 -3.33 -2.97 9.41
CA GLU A 35 -4.16 -1.89 9.95
C GLU A 35 -5.23 -2.39 10.93
N LYS A 36 -5.86 -3.55 10.67
CA LYS A 36 -6.79 -4.17 11.63
C LYS A 36 -6.10 -4.57 12.93
N VAL A 37 -4.86 -5.03 12.85
CA VAL A 37 -4.05 -5.37 14.03
C VAL A 37 -3.69 -4.10 14.80
N LEU A 38 -3.25 -3.05 14.10
CA LEU A 38 -2.92 -1.75 14.71
C LEU A 38 -4.12 -1.09 15.38
N GLN A 39 -5.30 -1.14 14.77
CA GLN A 39 -6.54 -0.65 15.39
C GLN A 39 -6.94 -1.43 16.65
N ARG A 40 -6.58 -2.71 16.73
CA ARG A 40 -6.95 -3.58 17.86
C ARG A 40 -5.97 -3.47 19.01
N ASP A 41 -4.67 -3.42 18.69
CA ASP A 41 -3.60 -3.58 19.68
C ASP A 41 -2.96 -2.25 20.09
N LEU A 42 -3.27 -1.14 19.40
CA LEU A 42 -2.70 0.18 19.67
C LEU A 42 -3.80 1.19 20.03
N ASP A 43 -3.99 1.37 21.34
CA ASP A 43 -4.90 2.40 21.88
C ASP A 43 -4.47 3.79 21.39
N GLY A 44 -5.41 4.59 20.87
CA GLY A 44 -5.10 5.89 20.27
C GLY A 44 -4.93 5.88 18.75
N TYR A 45 -4.77 4.69 18.14
CA TYR A 45 -4.57 4.60 16.69
C TYR A 45 -5.83 5.02 15.92
N ARG A 46 -7.01 4.78 16.48
CA ARG A 46 -8.29 5.16 15.86
C ARG A 46 -8.44 6.68 15.78
N GLU A 47 -7.98 7.41 16.79
CA GLU A 47 -7.93 8.87 16.82
C GLU A 47 -6.93 9.40 15.80
N TYR A 48 -5.73 8.80 15.72
CA TYR A 48 -4.72 9.15 14.72
C TYR A 48 -5.25 8.99 13.28
N MET A 49 -6.05 7.96 13.02
CA MET A 49 -6.67 7.72 11.72
C MET A 49 -7.71 8.78 11.32
N GLN A 50 -8.24 9.57 12.27
CA GLN A 50 -9.14 10.68 11.96
C GLN A 50 -8.39 11.93 11.50
N GLU A 51 -7.16 12.13 11.98
CA GLU A 51 -6.32 13.24 11.54
C GLU A 51 -5.69 12.99 10.16
N VAL A 52 -5.31 11.73 9.87
CA VAL A 52 -4.69 11.36 8.60
C VAL A 52 -5.70 10.73 7.64
N LYS A 53 -6.33 11.57 6.82
CA LYS A 53 -7.33 11.16 5.80
C LYS A 53 -6.77 10.35 4.64
N TYR A 54 -5.45 10.41 4.39
CA TYR A 54 -4.80 9.71 3.28
C TYR A 54 -3.76 8.74 3.79
N ARG A 55 -4.01 7.43 3.65
CA ARG A 55 -3.15 6.39 4.22
C ARG A 55 -2.15 5.82 3.23
N LEU A 56 -2.59 5.54 2.00
CA LEU A 56 -1.76 4.89 0.99
C LEU A 56 -1.68 5.67 -0.32
N ILE A 57 -2.82 6.07 -0.88
CA ILE A 57 -2.89 6.90 -2.08
C ILE A 57 -4.06 7.88 -1.87
N PRO A 58 -3.86 9.19 -2.07
CA PRO A 58 -4.95 10.13 -2.00
C PRO A 58 -6.04 9.78 -3.03
N GLY A 59 -7.26 9.50 -2.57
CA GLY A 59 -8.43 9.21 -3.41
C GLY A 59 -8.70 7.73 -3.75
N VAL A 60 -7.89 6.78 -3.28
CA VAL A 60 -8.11 5.32 -3.51
C VAL A 60 -8.62 4.62 -2.23
N TRP A 61 -9.14 5.40 -1.29
CA TRP A 61 -9.72 4.91 -0.04
C TRP A 61 -10.99 5.67 0.29
#